data_AF-A0A3B0VFT2-F1
#
_entry.id   AF-A0A3B0VFT2-F1
#
_cell.length_a   1.000
_cell.length_b   1.000
_cell.length_c   1.000
_cell.angle_alpha   90.00
_cell.angle_beta   90.00
_cell.angle_gamma   90.00
#
_symmetry.space_group_name_H-M   'P 1'
#
loop_
_entity.id
_entity.type
_entity.pdbx_description
1 polymer ?
#
loop_
_entity_poly.entity_id
_entity_poly.type
_entity_poly.pdbx_seq_one_letter_code
_entity_poly.pdbx_strand_id
1 'polypeptide(L)'
;MAIISFDSEATVDFIPAYSGNRESGEPCVVSLKFVPYLRVQHYSRMIAAQTKNVSDPSRVTEITQGVQRRQFVDSVEQVIGYYVGGDEVRDPALFYDTADTDLIVEVIKAMESAQRLSEGQRKN
;
A
#
# COMPACT_ATOMS: atom_id res chain seq x y z
N MET A 1 -23.27 -8.51 24.40
CA MET A 1 -22.09 -7.63 24.26
C MET A 1 -21.04 -8.43 23.52
N ALA A 2 -20.81 -8.14 22.24
CA ALA A 2 -19.79 -8.85 21.47
C ALA A 2 -18.44 -8.16 21.71
N ILE A 3 -17.45 -8.92 22.20
CA ILE A 3 -16.06 -8.47 22.23
C ILE A 3 -15.58 -8.59 20.80
N ILE A 4 -15.55 -7.48 20.05
CA ILE A 4 -14.94 -7.45 18.73
C ILE A 4 -13.44 -7.32 18.94
N SER A 5 -12.76 -8.47 18.94
CA SER A 5 -11.30 -8.57 18.88
C SER A 5 -10.88 -8.34 17.43
N PHE A 6 -10.33 -7.17 17.12
CA PHE A 6 -9.71 -6.94 15.81
C PHE A 6 -8.31 -7.54 15.83
N ASP A 7 -8.16 -8.63 15.10
CA ASP A 7 -6.91 -9.35 14.95
C ASP A 7 -5.89 -8.44 14.25
N SER A 8 -4.71 -8.25 14.85
CA SER A 8 -3.62 -7.49 14.21
C SER A 8 -3.08 -8.18 12.96
N GLU A 9 -3.51 -9.42 12.71
CA GLU A 9 -3.26 -10.20 11.49
C GLU A 9 -4.33 -10.01 10.42
N ALA A 10 -5.37 -9.21 10.66
CA ALA A 10 -6.44 -9.02 9.69
C ALA A 10 -5.94 -8.31 8.42
N THR A 11 -6.01 -9.00 7.30
CA THR A 11 -5.88 -8.41 5.97
C THR A 11 -7.17 -7.68 5.60
N VAL A 12 -7.03 -6.52 4.98
CA VAL A 12 -8.14 -5.72 4.47
C VAL A 12 -8.15 -5.81 2.96
N ASP A 13 -9.23 -6.35 2.40
CA ASP A 13 -9.42 -6.36 0.95
C ASP A 13 -9.90 -5.00 0.48
N PHE A 14 -9.10 -4.37 -0.37
CA PHE A 14 -9.38 -3.08 -0.97
C PHE A 14 -9.69 -3.26 -2.46
N ILE A 15 -10.81 -2.69 -2.91
CA ILE A 15 -11.20 -2.65 -4.32
C ILE A 15 -10.99 -1.23 -4.85
N PRO A 16 -9.93 -0.98 -5.66
CA PRO A 16 -9.69 0.31 -6.27
C PRO A 16 -10.88 0.74 -7.13
N ALA A 17 -11.19 2.03 -7.12
CA ALA A 17 -12.18 2.66 -8.02
C ALA A 17 -11.60 2.90 -9.42
N TYR A 18 -10.29 2.78 -9.59
CA TYR A 18 -9.57 2.94 -10.85
C TYR A 18 -10.32 2.37 -12.07
N SER A 19 -10.47 3.18 -13.12
CA SER A 19 -11.05 2.77 -14.42
C SER A 19 -12.39 2.01 -14.36
N GLY A 20 -13.27 2.32 -13.39
CA GLY A 20 -14.57 1.65 -13.25
C GLY A 20 -14.47 0.23 -12.69
N ASN A 21 -13.33 -0.14 -12.09
CA ASN A 21 -13.03 -1.47 -11.57
C ASN A 21 -14.08 -2.01 -10.58
N ARG A 22 -14.72 -1.12 -9.79
CA ARG A 22 -15.78 -1.51 -8.85
C ARG A 22 -17.07 -2.00 -9.52
N GLU A 23 -17.26 -1.69 -10.79
CA GLU A 23 -18.42 -2.10 -11.58
C GLU A 23 -18.13 -3.34 -12.42
N SER A 24 -16.88 -3.82 -12.41
CA SER A 24 -16.45 -5.04 -13.12
C SER A 24 -17.05 -6.29 -12.47
N GLY A 25 -17.41 -7.28 -13.30
CA GLY A 25 -17.78 -8.62 -12.82
C GLY A 25 -16.61 -9.38 -12.19
N GLU A 26 -15.38 -8.99 -12.54
CA GLU A 26 -14.14 -9.48 -11.94
C GLU A 26 -13.30 -8.25 -11.54
N PRO A 27 -13.54 -7.69 -10.34
CA PRO A 27 -12.80 -6.51 -9.89
C PRO A 27 -11.37 -6.89 -9.48
N CYS A 28 -10.43 -5.99 -9.74
CA CYS A 28 -9.13 -6.00 -9.10
C CYS A 28 -9.30 -5.81 -7.59
N VAL A 29 -8.77 -6.74 -6.82
CA VAL A 29 -8.77 -6.72 -5.36
C VAL A 29 -7.33 -6.74 -4.88
N VAL A 30 -7.01 -5.82 -3.97
CA VAL A 30 -5.70 -5.71 -3.32
C VAL A 30 -5.88 -5.99 -1.84
N SER A 31 -5.32 -7.09 -1.37
CA SER A 31 -5.33 -7.45 0.05
C SER A 31 -4.18 -6.75 0.77
N LEU A 32 -4.53 -5.87 1.71
CA LEU A 32 -3.60 -5.02 2.44
C LEU A 32 -3.39 -5.55 3.86
N LYS A 33 -2.14 -5.65 4.29
CA LYS A 33 -1.80 -5.86 5.70
C LYS A 33 -2.06 -4.58 6.47
N PHE A 34 -2.44 -4.74 7.74
CA PHE A 34 -2.40 -3.61 8.66
C PHE A 34 -0.95 -3.10 8.78
N VAL A 35 -0.76 -1.80 8.49
CA VAL A 35 0.53 -1.14 8.64
C VAL A 35 0.50 -0.31 9.93
N PRO A 36 1.10 -0.79 11.03
CA PRO A 36 1.14 -0.01 12.27
C PRO A 36 1.99 1.24 12.07
N TYR A 37 1.66 2.31 12.80
CA TYR A 37 2.39 3.59 12.74
C TYR A 37 3.91 3.43 12.96
N LEU A 38 4.33 2.47 13.80
CA LEU A 38 5.75 2.16 13.99
C LEU A 38 6.46 1.71 12.70
N ARG A 39 5.78 0.97 11.82
CA ARG A 39 6.33 0.60 10.50
C ARG A 39 6.42 1.81 9.59
N VAL A 40 5.46 2.74 9.63
CA VAL A 40 5.55 4.01 8.88
C VAL A 40 6.78 4.82 9.34
N GLN A 41 6.97 4.97 10.65
CA GLN A 41 8.14 5.65 11.21
C GLN A 41 9.46 4.97 10.81
N HIS A 42 9.48 3.64 10.71
CA HIS A 42 10.66 2.89 10.26
C HIS A 42 11.07 3.30 8.85
N TYR A 43 10.13 3.36 7.90
CA TYR A 43 10.42 3.81 6.53
C TYR A 43 10.82 5.28 6.46
N SER A 44 10.17 6.16 7.23
CA SER A 44 10.59 7.57 7.31
C SER A 44 12.03 7.72 7.81
N ARG A 45 12.44 6.94 8.82
CA ARG A 45 13.82 6.91 9.30
C ARG A 45 14.78 6.35 8.24
N MET A 46 14.35 5.36 7.45
CA MET A 46 15.14 4.81 6.36
C MET A 46 15.44 5.85 5.27
N ILE A 47 14.41 6.61 4.86
CA ILE A 47 14.58 7.73 3.91
C ILE A 47 15.55 8.76 4.49
N ALA A 48 15.33 9.22 5.73
CA ALA A 48 16.19 10.20 6.37
C ALA A 48 17.65 9.74 6.50
N ALA A 49 17.88 8.45 6.78
CA ALA A 49 19.22 7.88 6.90
C ALA A 49 19.93 7.79 5.53
N GLN A 50 19.22 7.37 4.48
CA GLN A 50 19.79 7.17 3.14
C GLN A 50 19.98 8.49 2.38
N THR A 51 19.17 9.51 2.67
CA THR A 51 19.30 10.86 2.11
C THR A 51 20.27 11.74 2.90
N LYS A 52 20.77 11.27 4.05
CA LYS A 52 21.73 12.01 4.88
C LYS A 52 23.00 12.26 4.08
N ASN A 53 23.31 13.54 3.84
CA ASN A 53 24.43 14.03 3.03
C ASN A 53 24.29 13.83 1.52
N VAL A 54 23.10 13.52 1.01
CA VAL A 54 22.81 13.55 -0.43
C VAL A 54 22.38 14.97 -0.78
N SER A 55 23.18 15.67 -1.59
CA SER A 55 22.90 17.03 -2.05
C SER A 55 22.15 17.09 -3.38
N ASP A 56 22.15 15.98 -4.13
CA ASP A 56 21.48 15.86 -5.43
C ASP A 56 19.98 15.54 -5.26
N PRO A 57 19.07 16.44 -5.66
CA PRO A 57 17.63 16.22 -5.54
C PRO A 57 17.12 15.00 -6.34
N SER A 58 17.74 14.69 -7.48
CA SER A 58 17.32 13.56 -8.31
C SER A 58 17.53 12.23 -7.58
N ARG A 59 18.70 12.09 -6.95
CA ARG A 59 19.07 10.94 -6.14
C ARG A 59 18.22 10.81 -4.86
N VAL A 60 17.80 11.93 -4.27
CA VAL A 60 16.85 11.92 -3.13
C VAL A 60 15.49 11.36 -3.56
N THR A 61 15.00 11.74 -4.75
CA THR A 61 13.75 11.22 -5.31
C THR A 61 13.84 9.71 -5.56
N GLU A 62 14.92 9.23 -6.18
CA GLU A 62 15.13 7.80 -6.42
C GLU A 62 15.14 6.97 -5.13
N ILE A 63 15.85 7.45 -4.11
CA ILE A 63 15.89 6.81 -2.78
C ILE A 63 14.47 6.75 -2.18
N THR A 64 13.74 7.86 -2.26
CA THR A 64 12.39 7.96 -1.71
C THR A 64 11.43 7.00 -2.42
N GLN A 65 11.48 6.93 -3.75
CA GLN A 65 10.70 5.98 -4.55
C GLN A 65 11.06 4.53 -4.22
N GLY A 66 12.35 4.21 -4.06
CA GLY A 66 12.81 2.88 -3.67
C GLY A 66 12.27 2.44 -2.30
N VAL A 67 12.27 3.34 -1.31
CA VAL A 67 11.68 3.07 0.00
C VAL A 67 10.16 2.96 -0.07
N GLN A 68 9.49 3.80 -0.85
CA GLN A 68 8.04 3.73 -1.05
C GLN A 68 7.61 2.41 -1.70
N ARG A 69 8.31 1.98 -2.76
CA ARG A 69 8.10 0.67 -3.39
C ARG A 69 8.26 -0.46 -2.38
N ARG A 70 9.32 -0.41 -1.57
CA ARG A 70 9.55 -1.41 -0.53
C ARG A 70 8.41 -1.43 0.50
N GLN A 71 8.00 -0.26 0.99
CA GLN A 71 6.88 -0.15 1.91
C GLN A 71 5.59 -0.74 1.30
N PHE A 72 5.33 -0.45 0.03
CA PHE A 72 4.17 -0.97 -0.68
C PHE A 72 4.18 -2.50 -0.74
N VAL A 73 5.28 -3.10 -1.24
CA VAL A 73 5.44 -4.55 -1.35
C VAL A 73 5.34 -5.23 0.01
N ASP A 74 5.90 -4.65 1.06
CA ASP A 74 5.84 -5.20 2.42
C ASP A 74 4.43 -5.10 3.06
N SER A 75 3.54 -4.31 2.47
CA SER A 75 2.20 -4.00 2.97
C SER A 75 1.07 -4.62 2.15
N VAL A 76 1.30 -4.98 0.89
CA VAL A 76 0.35 -5.74 0.07
C VAL A 76 0.63 -7.22 0.24
N GLU A 77 -0.38 -7.99 0.63
CA GLU A 77 -0.27 -9.45 0.74
C GLU A 77 -0.53 -10.13 -0.60
N GLN A 78 -1.57 -9.69 -1.31
CA GLN A 78 -2.02 -10.32 -2.55
C GLN A 78 -2.69 -9.30 -3.46
N VAL A 79 -2.57 -9.54 -4.77
CA VAL A 79 -3.34 -8.88 -5.82
C VAL A 79 -4.11 -9.94 -6.60
N ILE A 80 -5.38 -9.70 -6.86
CA ILE A 80 -6.29 -10.58 -7.61
C ILE A 80 -6.97 -9.75 -8.69
N GLY A 81 -7.18 -10.30 -9.88
CA GLY A 81 -8.00 -9.65 -10.91
C GLY A 81 -7.32 -8.46 -11.59
N TYR A 82 -5.99 -8.37 -11.50
CA TYR A 82 -5.19 -7.42 -12.28
C TYR A 82 -4.36 -8.17 -13.32
N TYR A 83 -4.45 -7.74 -14.58
CA TYR A 83 -3.87 -8.44 -15.72
C TYR A 83 -3.01 -7.51 -16.56
N VAL A 84 -1.86 -8.02 -17.00
CA VAL A 84 -0.95 -7.33 -17.92
C VAL A 84 -0.65 -8.26 -19.08
N GLY A 85 -0.96 -7.84 -20.30
CA GLY A 85 -0.73 -8.67 -21.49
C GLY A 85 -1.52 -9.98 -21.54
N GLY A 86 -2.57 -10.11 -20.73
CA GLY A 86 -3.39 -11.33 -20.61
C GLY A 86 -2.99 -12.26 -19.46
N ASP A 87 -1.87 -11.98 -18.78
CA ASP A 87 -1.42 -12.74 -17.61
C ASP A 87 -1.83 -12.04 -16.31
N GLU A 88 -2.33 -12.81 -15.34
CA GLU A 88 -2.68 -12.27 -14.03
C GLU A 88 -1.42 -11.96 -13.22
N VAL A 89 -1.31 -10.72 -12.76
CA VAL A 89 -0.22 -10.27 -11.90
C VAL A 89 -0.66 -10.36 -10.44
N ARG A 90 -0.11 -11.35 -9.74
CA ARG A 90 -0.37 -11.60 -8.31
C ARG A 90 0.73 -11.11 -7.39
N ASP A 91 1.93 -10.94 -7.93
CA ASP A 91 3.10 -10.47 -7.19
C ASP A 91 2.98 -8.96 -6.92
N PRO A 92 3.02 -8.49 -5.67
CA PRO A 92 2.94 -7.08 -5.34
C PRO A 92 4.04 -6.22 -5.94
N ALA A 93 5.24 -6.78 -6.13
CA ALA A 93 6.37 -6.07 -6.71
C ALA A 93 6.13 -5.84 -8.21
N LEU A 94 5.71 -6.87 -8.94
CA LEU A 94 5.30 -6.75 -10.33
C LEU A 94 4.10 -5.81 -10.48
N PHE A 95 3.11 -5.90 -9.59
CA PHE A 95 1.96 -4.99 -9.58
C PHE A 95 2.39 -3.52 -9.46
N TYR A 96 3.30 -3.20 -8.52
CA TYR A 96 3.81 -1.85 -8.36
C TYR A 96 4.52 -1.32 -9.60
N ASP A 97 5.25 -2.19 -10.30
CA ASP A 97 6.06 -1.81 -11.46
C ASP A 97 5.23 -1.69 -12.75
N THR A 98 4.11 -2.39 -12.88
CA THR A 98 3.27 -2.39 -14.10
C THR A 98 1.99 -1.56 -14.00
N ALA A 99 1.50 -1.31 -12.79
CA ALA A 99 0.28 -0.54 -12.58
C ALA A 99 0.49 0.95 -12.89
N ASP A 100 -0.59 1.59 -13.34
CA ASP A 100 -0.61 3.04 -13.51
C ASP A 100 -0.37 3.74 -12.18
N THR A 101 0.31 4.90 -12.24
CA THR A 101 0.65 5.68 -11.05
C THR A 101 -0.59 6.03 -10.21
N ASP A 102 -1.71 6.33 -10.86
CA ASP A 102 -2.96 6.67 -10.17
C ASP A 102 -3.52 5.50 -9.35
N LEU A 103 -3.42 4.28 -9.85
CA LEU A 103 -3.84 3.07 -9.14
C LEU A 103 -2.96 2.84 -7.91
N ILE A 104 -1.64 2.97 -8.05
CA ILE A 104 -0.69 2.85 -6.94
C ILE A 104 -0.95 3.93 -5.88
N VAL A 105 -1.20 5.17 -6.29
CA VAL A 105 -1.56 6.27 -5.38
C VAL A 105 -2.87 5.99 -4.65
N GLU A 106 -3.88 5.42 -5.32
CA GLU A 106 -5.14 5.04 -4.70
C GLU A 106 -4.93 3.99 -3.59
N VAL A 107 -4.15 2.94 -3.88
CA VAL A 107 -3.84 1.88 -2.92
C VAL A 107 -3.05 2.45 -1.72
N ILE A 108 -2.08 3.33 -1.95
CA ILE A 108 -1.32 3.98 -0.87
C ILE A 108 -2.24 4.81 0.04
N LYS A 109 -3.17 5.58 -0.55
CA LYS A 109 -4.17 6.35 0.23
C LYS A 109 -5.08 5.44 1.04
N ALA A 110 -5.42 4.26 0.51
CA ALA A 110 -6.20 3.26 1.24
C ALA A 110 -5.43 2.73 2.47
N MET A 111 -4.12 2.46 2.32
CA MET A 111 -3.26 2.09 3.44
C MET A 111 -3.22 3.18 4.54
N GLU A 112 -3.07 4.45 4.15
CA GLU A 112 -3.09 5.58 5.09
C GLU A 112 -4.45 5.73 5.80
N SER A 113 -5.55 5.47 5.09
CA SER A 113 -6.91 5.57 5.63
C SER A 113 -7.21 4.44 6.60
N ALA A 114 -6.79 3.21 6.30
CA ALA A 114 -6.86 2.06 7.21
C ALA A 114 -6.09 2.33 8.51
N GLN A 115 -4.93 3.01 8.41
CA GLN A 115 -4.19 3.46 9.59
C GLN A 115 -4.98 4.49 10.41
N ARG A 116 -5.58 5.51 9.78
CA ARG A 116 -6.35 6.57 10.47
C ARG A 116 -7.63 6.06 11.12
N LEU A 117 -8.29 5.08 10.52
CA LEU A 117 -9.47 4.42 11.13
C LEU A 117 -9.10 3.76 12.47
N SER A 118 -7.90 3.18 12.59
CA SER A 118 -7.42 2.58 13.84
C SER A 118 -7.09 3.60 14.95
N GLU A 119 -6.69 4.84 14.60
CA GLU A 119 -6.45 5.91 15.58
C GLU A 119 -7.75 6.66 15.95
N GLY A 120 -8.66 6.84 14.99
CA GLY A 120 -9.95 7.51 15.19
C GLY A 120 -10.96 6.70 16.01
N GLN A 121 -10.94 5.36 15.90
CA GLN A 121 -11.78 4.48 16.73
C GLN A 121 -11.23 4.26 18.15
N ARG A 122 -9.99 4.69 18.45
CA ARG A 122 -9.39 4.64 19.80
C ARG A 122 -9.85 5.77 20.73
N LYS A 123 -10.67 6.71 20.25
CA LYS A 123 -11.25 7.78 21.08
C LYS A 123 -12.77 7.79 20.95
N ASN A 124 -13.42 6.94 21.74
CA ASN A 124 -14.63 7.22 22.52
C ASN A 124 -14.93 6.05 23.44
#